data_AF-A0A401NZ94-F1
#
_entry.id   AF-A0A401NZ94-F1
#
_cell.length_a   1.000
_cell.length_b   1.000
_cell.length_c   1.000
_cell.angle_alpha   90.00
_cell.angle_beta   90.00
_cell.angle_gamma   90.00
#
_symmetry.space_group_name_H-M   'P 1'
#
loop_
_entity.id
_entity.type
_entity.pdbx_description
1 polymer ?
#
loop_
_entity_poly.entity_id
_entity_poly.type
_entity_poly.pdbx_seq_one_letter_code
_entity_poly.pdbx_strand_id
1 'polypeptide(L)'
;MVLEKGVAQRPGWKLDEELLGNQVYCEKIEKVIKEYVGFNRTGEVSKAVVWVSLKAVVRGEVILFKARVDKEERLERQRVIDEMLEVVRSYAEDGGPAKLEKRKEPQASFDRLSTRKAVRQLR
;
A
#
# COMPACT_ATOMS: atom_id res chain seq x y z
N MET A 1 -24.83 -25.71 29.55
CA MET A 1 -24.56 -25.62 28.11
C MET A 1 -23.60 -24.45 27.92
N VAL A 2 -22.31 -24.71 27.79
CA VAL A 2 -21.28 -23.66 27.67
C VAL A 2 -21.05 -23.43 26.18
N LEU A 3 -21.33 -22.22 25.70
CA LEU A 3 -21.00 -21.80 24.34
C LEU A 3 -19.49 -21.65 24.26
N GLU A 4 -18.82 -22.59 23.59
CA GLU A 4 -17.41 -22.43 23.21
C GLU A 4 -17.30 -21.19 22.31
N LYS A 5 -16.61 -20.17 22.79
CA LYS A 5 -16.20 -19.04 21.97
C LYS A 5 -15.28 -19.58 20.87
N GLY A 6 -15.80 -19.63 19.64
CA GLY A 6 -15.01 -19.96 18.46
C GLY A 6 -13.74 -19.11 18.46
N VAL A 7 -12.59 -19.76 18.54
CA VAL A 7 -11.29 -19.12 18.39
C VAL A 7 -11.31 -18.51 16.99
N ALA A 8 -11.34 -17.17 16.91
CA ALA A 8 -11.21 -16.48 15.64
C ALA A 8 -9.92 -16.95 14.99
N GLN A 9 -10.04 -17.79 13.95
CA GLN A 9 -8.88 -18.25 13.21
C GLN A 9 -8.16 -17.00 12.71
N ARG A 10 -6.90 -16.85 13.11
CA ARG A 10 -6.07 -15.79 12.54
C ARG A 10 -5.98 -16.09 11.05
N PRO A 11 -6.32 -15.13 10.17
CA PRO A 11 -6.14 -15.34 8.75
C PRO A 11 -4.70 -15.78 8.50
N GLY A 12 -4.54 -16.80 7.64
CA GLY A 12 -3.23 -17.31 7.28
C GLY A 12 -2.32 -16.17 6.81
N TRP A 13 -1.02 -16.29 7.07
CA TRP A 13 -0.06 -15.30 6.60
C TRP A 13 -0.06 -15.33 5.06
N LYS A 14 -0.63 -14.30 4.44
CA LYS A 14 -0.66 -14.16 2.97
C LYS A 14 0.37 -13.12 2.56
N LEU A 15 1.27 -13.52 1.68
CA LEU A 15 2.21 -12.59 1.07
C LEU A 15 1.44 -11.75 0.04
N ASP A 16 1.59 -10.42 0.12
CA ASP A 16 0.88 -9.49 -0.76
C ASP A 16 1.37 -9.63 -2.21
N GLU A 17 0.50 -10.15 -3.08
CA GLU A 17 0.81 -10.38 -4.49
C GLU A 17 1.11 -9.07 -5.24
N GLU A 18 0.50 -7.95 -4.83
CA GLU A 18 0.78 -6.66 -5.46
C GLU A 18 2.19 -6.16 -5.14
N LEU A 19 2.69 -6.48 -3.95
CA LEU A 19 4.08 -6.18 -3.56
C LEU A 19 5.06 -6.98 -4.44
N LEU A 20 4.80 -8.27 -4.66
CA LEU A 20 5.66 -9.10 -5.53
C LEU A 20 5.60 -8.71 -7.01
N GLY A 21 4.47 -8.17 -7.46
CA GLY A 21 4.34 -7.59 -8.81
C GLY A 21 5.04 -6.24 -8.98
N ASN A 22 5.52 -5.62 -7.90
CA ASN A 22 6.19 -4.33 -7.95
C ASN A 22 7.71 -4.50 -8.08
N GLN A 23 8.22 -4.28 -9.29
CA GLN A 23 9.63 -4.43 -9.60
C GLN A 23 10.55 -3.55 -8.72
N VAL A 24 10.14 -2.31 -8.44
CA VAL A 24 10.89 -1.37 -7.59
C VAL A 24 11.02 -1.91 -6.16
N TYR A 25 9.97 -2.54 -5.65
CA TYR A 25 9.99 -3.21 -4.35
C TYR A 25 10.94 -4.42 -4.37
N CYS A 26 10.83 -5.28 -5.38
CA CYS A 26 11.66 -6.47 -5.51
C CYS A 26 13.15 -6.12 -5.55
N GLU A 27 13.53 -5.13 -6.36
CA GLU A 27 14.91 -4.63 -6.44
C GLU A 27 15.41 -4.08 -5.10
N LYS A 28 14.56 -3.32 -4.39
CA LYS A 28 14.88 -2.80 -3.07
C LYS A 28 15.14 -3.91 -2.06
N ILE A 29 14.25 -4.91 -1.98
CA ILE A 29 14.41 -6.02 -1.04
C ILE A 29 15.63 -6.88 -1.39
N GLU A 30 15.86 -7.13 -2.68
CA GLU A 30 17.05 -7.86 -3.13
C GLU A 30 18.34 -7.15 -2.69
N LYS A 31 18.40 -5.82 -2.87
CA LYS A 31 19.52 -5.00 -2.42
C LYS A 31 19.72 -5.10 -0.90
N VAL A 32 18.65 -4.93 -0.11
CA VAL A 32 18.70 -5.03 1.35
C VAL A 32 19.22 -6.40 1.80
N ILE A 33 18.74 -7.49 1.18
CA ILE A 33 19.18 -8.85 1.51
C ILE A 33 20.68 -9.00 1.20
N LYS A 34 21.13 -8.56 0.02
CA LYS A 34 22.55 -8.65 -0.38
C LYS A 34 23.46 -7.87 0.57
N GLU A 35 23.09 -6.63 0.90
CA GLU A 35 23.85 -5.77 1.81
C GLU A 35 23.89 -6.36 3.23
N TYR A 36 22.74 -6.81 3.75
CA TYR A 36 22.66 -7.38 5.08
C TYR A 36 23.50 -8.66 5.20
N VAL A 37 23.37 -9.58 4.25
CA VAL A 37 24.12 -10.84 4.27
C VAL A 37 25.62 -10.57 4.06
N GLY A 38 25.98 -9.66 3.15
CA GLY A 38 27.37 -9.27 2.91
C GLY A 38 28.05 -8.69 4.15
N PHE A 39 27.33 -7.87 4.92
CA PHE A 39 27.85 -7.26 6.15
C PHE A 39 27.92 -8.24 7.33
N ASN A 40 26.90 -9.09 7.52
CA ASN A 40 26.77 -9.89 8.76
C ASN A 40 27.40 -11.28 8.68
N ARG A 41 27.84 -11.74 7.50
CA ARG A 41 28.43 -13.08 7.32
C ARG A 41 29.94 -13.06 7.55
N THR A 42 30.37 -12.72 8.76
CA THR A 42 31.79 -12.56 9.17
C THR A 42 32.42 -13.82 9.77
N GLY A 43 31.65 -14.91 9.95
CA GLY A 43 32.13 -16.17 10.53
C GLY A 43 32.00 -16.25 12.06
N GLU A 44 31.90 -15.11 12.74
CA GLU A 44 31.68 -15.01 14.20
C GLU A 44 30.21 -15.27 14.59
N VAL A 45 29.28 -14.94 13.68
CA VAL A 45 27.85 -15.08 13.89
C VAL A 45 27.33 -16.34 13.20
N SER A 46 26.56 -17.15 13.92
CA SER A 46 25.96 -18.36 13.35
C SER A 46 24.99 -18.03 12.21
N LYS A 47 24.92 -18.88 11.20
CA LYS A 47 23.99 -18.73 10.06
C LYS A 47 22.52 -18.64 10.52
N ALA A 48 22.17 -19.32 11.61
CA ALA A 48 20.83 -19.29 12.17
C ALA A 48 20.47 -17.89 12.70
N VAL A 49 21.40 -17.24 13.42
CA VAL A 49 21.21 -15.88 13.92
C VAL A 49 21.05 -14.90 12.77
N VAL A 50 21.95 -14.95 11.76
CA VAL A 50 21.88 -14.11 10.56
C VAL A 50 20.54 -14.29 9.83
N TRP A 51 20.03 -15.52 9.73
CA TRP A 51 18.73 -15.78 9.09
C TRP A 51 17.55 -15.20 9.87
N VAL A 52 17.54 -15.38 11.20
CA VAL A 52 16.46 -14.86 12.06
C VAL A 52 16.43 -13.33 12.03
N SER A 53 17.59 -12.69 12.14
CA SER A 53 17.70 -11.24 12.09
C SER A 53 17.39 -10.67 10.71
N LEU A 54 17.84 -11.31 9.63
CA LEU A 54 17.49 -10.90 8.26
C LEU A 54 15.97 -10.88 8.04
N LYS A 55 15.24 -11.91 8.51
CA LYS A 55 13.78 -11.94 8.40
C LYS A 55 13.12 -10.75 9.09
N ALA A 56 13.64 -10.33 10.25
CA ALA A 56 13.14 -9.16 10.96
C ALA A 56 13.39 -7.87 10.17
N VAL A 57 14.58 -7.71 9.57
CA VAL A 57 14.93 -6.58 8.71
C VAL A 57 14.02 -6.52 7.49
N VAL A 58 13.89 -7.63 6.74
CA VAL A 58 13.03 -7.72 5.56
C VAL A 58 11.59 -7.38 5.92
N ARG A 59 11.07 -7.89 7.05
CA ARG A 59 9.73 -7.55 7.52
C ARG A 59 9.57 -6.04 7.79
N GLY A 60 10.57 -5.41 8.39
CA GLY A 60 10.59 -3.96 8.61
C GLY A 60 10.52 -3.18 7.30
N GLU A 61 11.27 -3.60 6.29
CA GLU A 61 11.24 -3.01 4.95
C GLU A 61 9.89 -3.17 4.26
N VAL A 62 9.26 -4.35 4.37
CA VAL A 62 7.90 -4.59 3.84
C VAL A 62 6.91 -3.61 4.46
N ILE A 63 6.92 -3.49 5.80
CA ILE A 63 6.02 -2.61 6.53
C ILE A 63 6.24 -1.16 6.11
N LEU A 64 7.50 -0.71 6.04
CA LEU A 64 7.85 0.66 5.65
C LEU A 64 7.39 0.97 4.23
N PHE A 65 7.65 0.07 3.28
CA PHE A 65 7.24 0.27 1.89
C PHE A 65 5.72 0.33 1.77
N LYS A 66 4.99 -0.59 2.40
CA LYS A 66 3.53 -0.60 2.40
C LYS A 66 2.96 0.70 2.98
N ALA A 67 3.49 1.16 4.11
CA ALA A 67 3.08 2.41 4.72
C ALA A 67 3.31 3.62 3.79
N ARG A 68 4.42 3.63 3.03
CA ARG A 68 4.69 4.67 2.03
C ARG A 68 3.66 4.66 0.90
N VAL A 69 3.41 3.50 0.31
CA VAL A 69 2.43 3.33 -0.78
C VAL A 69 1.03 3.73 -0.31
N ASP A 70 0.61 3.29 0.87
CA ASP A 70 -0.71 3.63 1.42
C ASP A 70 -0.85 5.14 1.67
N LYS A 71 0.24 5.80 2.09
CA LYS A 71 0.29 7.25 2.24
C LYS A 71 0.18 7.96 0.89
N GLU A 72 0.94 7.54 -0.12
CA GLU A 72 0.90 8.10 -1.48
C GLU A 72 -0.50 7.97 -2.09
N GLU A 73 -1.14 6.81 -1.99
CA GLU A 73 -2.51 6.61 -2.47
C GLU A 73 -3.54 7.45 -1.72
N ARG A 74 -3.35 7.66 -0.40
CA ARG A 74 -4.21 8.55 0.37
C ARG A 74 -4.10 9.99 -0.09
N LEU A 75 -2.87 10.46 -0.33
CA LEU A 75 -2.62 11.81 -0.83
C LEU A 75 -3.21 12.01 -2.22
N GLU A 76 -3.05 11.03 -3.11
CA GLU A 76 -3.63 11.10 -4.46
C GLU A 76 -5.16 11.13 -4.42
N ARG A 77 -5.80 10.30 -3.58
CA ARG A 77 -7.26 10.37 -3.38
C ARG A 77 -7.69 11.75 -2.88
N GLN A 78 -6.96 12.32 -1.93
CA GLN A 78 -7.28 13.65 -1.40
C GLN A 78 -7.17 14.71 -2.49
N ARG A 79 -6.10 14.69 -3.28
CA ARG A 79 -5.91 15.61 -4.41
C ARG A 79 -7.09 15.56 -5.38
N VAL A 80 -7.52 14.36 -5.80
CA VAL A 80 -8.66 14.21 -6.72
C VAL A 80 -9.96 14.75 -6.11
N ILE A 81 -10.18 14.57 -4.81
CA ILE A 81 -11.33 15.16 -4.10
C ILE A 81 -11.25 16.68 -4.11
N ASP A 82 -10.08 17.25 -3.83
CA ASP A 82 -9.86 18.69 -3.80
C ASP A 82 -10.11 19.32 -5.19
N GLU A 83 -9.65 18.67 -6.27
CA GLU A 83 -9.92 19.05 -7.66
C GLU A 83 -11.43 19.04 -7.96
N MET A 84 -12.15 18.00 -7.50
CA MET A 84 -13.61 17.93 -7.66
C MET A 84 -14.33 19.07 -6.91
N LEU A 85 -13.86 19.43 -5.71
CA LEU A 85 -14.43 20.53 -4.93
C LEU A 85 -14.13 21.90 -5.55
N GLU A 86 -12.98 22.06 -6.18
CA GLU A 86 -12.62 23.28 -6.93
C GLU A 86 -13.55 23.47 -8.13
N VAL A 87 -13.82 22.41 -8.91
CA VAL A 87 -14.76 22.47 -10.04
C VAL A 87 -16.17 22.86 -9.56
N VAL A 88 -16.63 22.31 -8.44
CA VAL A 88 -17.94 22.66 -7.86
C VAL A 88 -17.99 24.11 -7.39
N ARG A 89 -16.94 24.60 -6.73
CA ARG A 89 -16.84 26.01 -6.29
C ARG A 89 -16.88 26.97 -7.49
N SER A 90 -16.07 26.70 -8.51
CA SER A 90 -16.04 27.53 -9.74
C SER A 90 -17.37 27.51 -10.51
N TYR A 91 -18.14 26.42 -10.42
CA TYR A 91 -19.50 26.39 -10.95
C TYR A 91 -20.48 27.24 -10.12
N ALA A 92 -20.39 27.16 -8.79
CA ALA A 92 -21.26 27.94 -7.91
C ALA A 92 -21.08 29.47 -8.07
N GLU A 93 -19.87 29.91 -8.44
CA GLU A 93 -19.54 31.32 -8.65
C GLU A 93 -20.00 31.86 -10.02
N ASP A 94 -19.83 31.08 -11.11
CA ASP A 94 -20.04 31.57 -12.49
C ASP A 94 -21.27 30.96 -13.21
N GLY A 95 -21.92 29.93 -12.65
CA GLY A 95 -23.16 29.34 -13.18
C GLY A 95 -23.09 28.59 -14.51
N GLY A 96 -21.93 28.52 -15.17
CA GLY A 96 -21.76 27.94 -16.50
C GLY A 96 -21.81 26.39 -16.53
N PRO A 97 -22.78 25.74 -17.20
CA PRO A 97 -22.94 24.28 -17.19
C PRO A 97 -21.77 23.51 -17.85
N ALA A 98 -21.04 24.14 -18.78
CA ALA A 98 -19.86 23.54 -19.41
C ALA A 98 -18.70 23.26 -18.42
N LYS A 99 -18.70 23.88 -17.23
CA LYS A 99 -17.68 23.63 -16.19
C LYS A 99 -17.93 22.33 -15.43
N LEU A 100 -19.19 21.90 -15.29
CA LEU A 100 -19.53 20.63 -14.63
C LEU A 100 -19.07 19.41 -15.44
N GLU A 101 -18.97 19.55 -16.77
CA GLU A 101 -18.38 18.52 -17.62
C GLU A 101 -16.93 18.20 -17.24
N LYS A 102 -16.16 19.20 -16.77
CA LYS A 102 -14.78 19.01 -16.29
C LYS A 102 -14.70 18.16 -15.00
N ARG A 103 -15.80 17.93 -14.29
CA ARG A 103 -15.86 17.05 -13.11
C ARG A 103 -15.81 15.57 -13.48
N LYS A 104 -16.17 15.20 -14.72
CA LYS A 104 -16.27 13.80 -15.14
C LYS A 104 -14.92 13.07 -15.08
N GLU A 105 -13.83 13.75 -15.45
CA GLU A 105 -12.49 13.17 -15.43
C GLU A 105 -11.96 12.91 -14.00
N PRO A 106 -11.97 13.88 -13.07
CA PRO A 106 -11.63 13.64 -11.67
C PRO A 106 -12.53 12.57 -11.01
N GLN A 107 -13.84 12.58 -11.30
CA GLN A 107 -14.75 11.54 -10.81
C GLN A 107 -14.37 10.14 -11.31
N ALA A 108 -14.05 10.00 -12.60
CA ALA A 108 -13.59 8.72 -13.14
C ALA A 108 -12.27 8.25 -12.49
N SER A 109 -11.36 9.18 -12.19
CA SER A 109 -10.12 8.88 -11.45
C SER A 109 -10.42 8.39 -10.03
N PHE A 110 -11.33 9.08 -9.32
CA PHE A 110 -11.78 8.69 -7.98
C PHE A 110 -12.45 7.31 -7.96
N ASP A 111 -13.32 7.02 -8.93
CA ASP A 111 -14.02 5.75 -9.02
C ASP A 111 -13.05 4.58 -9.27
N ARG A 112 -12.02 4.80 -10.10
CA ARG A 112 -10.94 3.83 -10.32
C ARG A 112 -10.14 3.57 -9.04
N LEU A 113 -9.77 4.62 -8.31
CA LEU A 113 -9.04 4.51 -7.03
C LEU A 113 -9.87 3.78 -5.96
N SER A 114 -11.17 4.06 -5.92
CA SER A 114 -12.12 3.43 -4.99
C SER A 114 -12.34 1.96 -5.32
N THR A 115 -12.49 1.63 -6.61
CA THR A 115 -12.63 0.25 -7.09
C THR A 115 -11.38 -0.57 -6.76
N ARG A 116 -10.19 -0.05 -7.03
CA ARG A 116 -8.93 -0.73 -6.69
C ARG A 116 -8.84 -1.04 -5.19
N LYS A 117 -9.22 -0.08 -4.33
CA LYS A 117 -9.25 -0.28 -2.88
C LYS A 117 -10.26 -1.37 -2.47
N ALA A 118 -11.47 -1.36 -3.05
CA ALA A 118 -12.48 -2.36 -2.76
C ALA A 118 -12.03 -3.78 -3.16
N VAL A 119 -11.41 -3.93 -4.34
CA VAL A 119 -10.85 -5.23 -4.79
C VAL A 119 -9.79 -5.76 -3.81
N ARG A 120 -8.90 -4.91 -3.30
CA ARG A 120 -7.92 -5.31 -2.28
C ARG A 120 -8.56 -5.79 -0.97
N GLN A 121 -9.70 -5.23 -0.59
CA GLN A 121 -10.40 -5.63 0.65
C GLN A 121 -11.16 -6.95 0.50
N LEU A 122 -11.38 -7.42 -0.73
CA LEU A 122 -12.07 -8.67 -1.04
C LEU A 122 -11.11 -9.86 -1.23
N ARG A 123 -9.80 -9.63 -1.27
CA ARG A 123 -8.74 -10.63 -1.54
C ARG A 123 -8.00 -11.05 -0.27
#